data_AF-M5C3F5-F1
#
_entry.id   AF-M5C3F5-F1
#
_cell.length_a   1.000
_cell.length_b   1.000
_cell.length_c   1.000
_cell.angle_alpha   90.00
_cell.angle_beta   90.00
_cell.angle_gamma   90.00
#
_symmetry.space_group_name_H-M   'P 1'
#
loop_
_entity.id
_entity.type
_entity.pdbx_description
1 polymer ?
#
loop_
_entity_poly.entity_id
_entity_poly.type
_entity_poly.pdbx_seq_one_letter_code
_entity_poly.pdbx_strand_id
1 'polypeptide(L)'
;MYSARLNSMIRSKIQPVILGDLTADQLKILAEYGLRDMYPNPFVQYEKRMKLEEESRKIEYDNSVKAMKDAIGQDMEHLKRFIVLSVRDSFSEFYPSLEISGFTSETESPHWGRLRERYTKLADIPQLLRKDLGNGNIEDPEFSDLKLAWHTIRDYLTQDPPPLPTRQAAFIAEIVGDSSDGGWSVVTRGKGTKHTSNRIWQGVKSFMSDFVGYQAKPPASLLSDPDFVRELRPLADRFPTISSFTERIISCLHKHLNTLCKNLARGSLKKVVEEEEKRLEDLIGLQRRSRYQEESQAANQTLLDDLRDLMPSKSS
;
A
#
# COMPACT_ATOMS: atom_id res chain seq x y z
N MET A 1 17.05 52.04 -22.78
CA MET A 1 16.68 53.48 -22.96
C MET A 1 15.50 53.94 -22.11
N TYR A 2 14.51 53.09 -21.78
CA TYR A 2 13.37 53.49 -20.93
C TYR A 2 13.68 53.71 -19.44
N SER A 3 14.73 53.06 -18.90
CA SER A 3 15.07 53.08 -17.46
C SER A 3 15.55 54.44 -16.94
N ALA A 4 16.45 55.13 -17.65
CA ALA A 4 16.99 56.42 -17.23
C ALA A 4 15.93 57.52 -17.24
N ARG A 5 14.98 57.46 -18.18
CA ARG A 5 13.87 58.41 -18.29
C ARG A 5 12.87 58.24 -17.15
N LEU A 6 12.49 57.00 -16.81
CA LEU A 6 11.57 56.73 -15.69
C LEU A 6 12.18 57.19 -14.35
N ASN A 7 13.46 56.92 -14.12
CA ASN A 7 14.17 57.35 -12.93
C ASN A 7 14.25 58.88 -12.83
N SER A 8 14.51 59.57 -13.95
CA SER A 8 14.49 61.04 -14.00
C SER A 8 13.11 61.65 -13.71
N MET A 9 12.02 60.97 -14.11
CA MET A 9 10.66 61.41 -13.82
C MET A 9 10.30 61.22 -12.34
N ILE A 10 10.62 60.04 -11.77
CA ILE A 10 10.35 59.75 -10.35
C ILE A 10 11.09 60.74 -9.43
N ARG A 11 12.33 61.11 -9.80
CA ARG A 11 13.15 62.07 -9.03
C ARG A 11 12.83 63.55 -9.32
N SER A 12 11.93 63.85 -10.25
CA SER A 12 11.63 65.23 -10.66
C SER A 12 10.85 65.97 -9.58
N LYS A 13 11.40 67.07 -9.07
CA LYS A 13 10.70 67.99 -8.15
C LYS A 13 9.72 68.93 -8.87
N ILE A 14 9.81 69.03 -10.20
CA ILE A 14 9.03 69.96 -11.03
C ILE A 14 7.71 69.31 -11.48
N GLN A 15 7.71 67.99 -11.68
CA GLN A 15 6.53 67.19 -12.00
C GLN A 15 6.51 65.95 -11.10
N PRO A 16 6.01 66.07 -9.87
CA PRO A 16 5.93 64.94 -8.95
C PRO A 16 5.00 63.86 -9.51
N VAL A 17 5.46 62.61 -9.44
CA VAL A 17 4.66 61.44 -9.81
C VAL A 17 3.61 61.18 -8.73
N ILE A 18 2.38 60.89 -9.13
CA ILE A 18 1.30 60.51 -8.22
C ILE A 18 1.01 59.02 -8.45
N LEU A 19 1.05 58.23 -7.38
CA LEU A 19 0.75 56.80 -7.46
C LEU A 19 -0.76 56.57 -7.51
N GLY A 20 -1.23 55.98 -8.60
CA GLY A 20 -2.60 55.47 -8.70
C GLY A 20 -2.75 54.12 -7.99
N ASP A 21 -3.81 53.38 -8.31
CA ASP A 21 -3.93 51.99 -7.90
C ASP A 21 -3.00 51.14 -8.75
N LEU A 22 -1.95 50.63 -8.11
CA LEU A 22 -0.89 49.87 -8.76
C LEU A 22 -0.96 48.42 -8.33
N THR A 23 -0.73 47.51 -9.28
CA THR A 23 -0.50 46.11 -8.93
C THR A 23 0.87 45.93 -8.28
N ALA A 24 1.06 44.82 -7.57
CA ALA A 24 2.35 44.49 -6.95
C ALA A 24 3.52 44.50 -7.97
N ASP A 25 3.28 43.99 -9.19
CA ASP A 25 4.29 43.97 -10.25
C ASP A 25 4.62 45.38 -10.75
N GLN A 26 3.61 46.24 -10.91
CA GLN A 26 3.82 47.64 -11.30
C GLN A 26 4.60 48.40 -10.22
N LEU A 27 4.26 48.20 -8.95
CA LEU A 27 4.97 48.79 -7.83
C LEU A 27 6.42 48.32 -7.77
N LYS A 28 6.67 47.03 -8.03
CA LYS A 28 8.03 46.47 -8.11
C LYS A 28 8.85 47.13 -9.21
N ILE A 29 8.27 47.30 -10.41
CA ILE A 29 8.93 48.02 -11.51
C ILE A 29 9.28 49.45 -11.06
N LEU A 30 8.32 50.19 -10.50
CA LEU A 30 8.59 51.56 -10.04
C LEU A 30 9.67 51.61 -8.94
N ALA A 31 9.65 50.64 -8.02
CA ALA A 31 10.66 50.49 -6.98
C ALA A 31 12.06 50.33 -7.57
N GLU A 32 12.23 49.44 -8.55
CA GLU A 32 13.50 49.18 -9.26
C GLU A 32 14.01 50.38 -10.06
N TYR A 33 13.12 51.26 -10.51
CA TYR A 33 13.47 52.42 -11.34
C TYR A 33 13.51 53.75 -10.59
N GLY A 34 13.58 53.75 -9.26
CA GLY A 34 13.95 54.94 -8.47
C GLY A 34 12.98 55.30 -7.35
N LEU A 35 11.81 54.66 -7.25
CA LEU A 35 10.87 54.91 -6.15
C LEU A 35 11.49 54.49 -4.80
N ARG A 36 12.23 53.38 -4.81
CA ARG A 36 12.95 52.87 -3.64
C ARG A 36 14.08 53.78 -3.17
N ASP A 37 14.78 54.41 -4.11
CA ASP A 37 15.85 55.35 -3.79
C ASP A 37 15.31 56.66 -3.18
N MET A 38 14.16 57.12 -3.67
CA MET A 38 13.50 58.34 -3.19
C MET A 38 12.82 58.15 -1.84
N TYR A 39 12.19 56.99 -1.62
CA TYR A 39 11.42 56.67 -0.42
C TYR A 39 11.91 55.36 0.22
N PRO A 40 13.15 55.31 0.76
CA PRO A 40 13.74 54.06 1.23
C PRO A 40 13.00 53.45 2.43
N ASN A 41 12.47 54.28 3.33
CA ASN A 41 11.88 53.83 4.59
C ASN A 41 10.67 52.88 4.41
N PRO A 42 9.63 53.22 3.61
CA PRO A 42 8.53 52.29 3.33
C PRO A 42 8.99 50.93 2.79
N PHE A 43 9.95 50.91 1.86
CA PHE A 43 10.46 49.65 1.30
C PHE A 43 11.22 48.81 2.33
N VAL A 44 12.01 49.45 3.21
CA VAL A 44 12.70 48.75 4.30
C VAL A 44 11.70 48.13 5.28
N GLN A 45 10.62 48.84 5.60
CA GLN A 45 9.56 48.32 6.47
C GLN A 45 8.81 47.16 5.82
N TYR A 46 8.44 47.29 4.54
CA TYR A 46 7.85 46.22 3.74
C TYR A 46 8.73 44.97 3.71
N GLU A 47 10.03 45.10 3.40
CA GLU A 47 10.95 43.97 3.36
C GLU A 47 11.12 43.31 4.74
N LYS A 48 11.17 44.10 5.81
CA LYS A 48 11.21 43.58 7.18
C LYS A 48 9.96 42.79 7.51
N ARG A 49 8.78 43.29 7.16
CA ARG A 49 7.50 42.61 7.35
C ARG A 49 7.43 41.30 6.58
N MET A 50 7.77 41.32 5.28
CA MET A 50 7.76 40.12 4.44
C MET A 50 8.73 39.04 4.94
N LYS A 51 9.89 39.43 5.50
CA LYS A 51 10.83 38.50 6.15
C LYS A 51 10.24 37.85 7.39
N LEU A 52 9.62 38.64 8.28
CA LEU A 52 8.97 38.13 9.50
C LEU A 52 7.81 37.18 9.17
N GLU A 53 7.01 37.51 8.16
CA GLU A 53 5.92 36.66 7.68
C GLU A 53 6.45 35.36 7.07
N GLU A 54 7.55 35.39 6.30
CA GLU A 54 8.19 34.17 5.78
C GLU A 54 8.73 33.27 6.91
N GLU A 55 9.37 33.85 7.92
CA GLU A 55 9.82 33.11 9.10
C GLU A 55 8.64 32.48 9.85
N SER A 56 7.54 33.23 10.03
CA SER A 56 6.30 32.74 10.63
C SER A 56 5.70 31.56 9.85
N ARG A 57 5.57 31.69 8.52
CA ARG A 57 5.06 30.63 7.64
C ARG A 57 5.94 29.38 7.69
N LYS A 58 7.26 29.55 7.78
CA LYS A 58 8.19 28.42 7.89
C LYS A 58 7.99 27.66 9.21
N ILE A 59 7.91 28.37 10.34
CA ILE A 59 7.69 27.76 11.65
C ILE A 59 6.34 27.01 11.69
N GLU A 60 5.29 27.62 11.16
CA GLU A 60 3.97 26.99 11.08
C GLU A 60 3.97 25.75 10.18
N TYR A 61 4.66 25.80 9.04
CA TYR A 61 4.82 24.66 8.15
C TYR A 61 5.51 23.49 8.88
N ASP A 62 6.65 23.76 9.52
CA ASP A 62 7.41 22.74 10.25
C ASP A 62 6.58 22.13 11.39
N ASN A 63 5.82 22.95 12.12
CA ASN A 63 4.90 22.50 13.16
C ASN A 63 3.75 21.65 12.60
N SER A 64 3.18 22.04 11.46
CA SER A 64 2.08 21.31 10.81
C SER A 64 2.54 19.95 10.30
N VAL A 65 3.72 19.90 9.67
CA VAL A 65 4.33 18.64 9.20
C VAL A 65 4.65 17.73 10.39
N LYS A 66 5.14 18.29 11.50
CA LYS A 66 5.39 17.50 12.71
C LYS A 66 4.09 16.93 13.29
N ALA A 67 3.06 17.77 13.46
CA ALA A 67 1.76 17.35 13.98
C ALA A 67 1.10 16.28 13.10
N MET A 68 1.23 16.40 11.78
CA MET A 68 0.81 15.39 10.80
C MET A 68 1.49 14.04 11.06
N LYS A 69 2.83 14.03 11.16
CA LYS A 69 3.61 12.81 11.40
C LYS A 69 3.28 12.17 12.75
N ASP A 70 3.09 12.99 13.78
CA ASP A 70 2.70 12.51 15.11
C ASP A 70 1.31 11.86 15.09
N ALA A 71 0.35 12.46 14.37
CA ALA A 71 -1.00 11.90 14.22
C ALA A 71 -0.99 10.55 13.47
N ILE A 72 -0.21 10.44 12.38
CA ILE A 72 -0.04 9.19 11.64
C ILE A 72 0.66 8.14 12.51
N GLY A 73 1.66 8.53 13.30
CA GLY A 73 2.34 7.66 14.26
C GLY A 73 1.40 7.09 15.31
N GLN A 74 0.47 7.89 15.83
CA GLN A 74 -0.56 7.43 16.78
C GLN A 74 -1.53 6.42 16.15
N ASP A 75 -1.88 6.60 14.88
CA ASP A 75 -2.80 5.72 14.16
C ASP A 75 -2.14 4.42 13.69
N MET A 76 -0.79 4.36 13.63
CA MET A 76 -0.02 3.31 12.94
C MET A 76 -0.36 1.88 13.39
N GLU A 77 -0.39 1.61 14.69
CA GLU A 77 -0.69 0.27 15.20
C GLU A 77 -2.15 -0.13 14.93
N HIS A 78 -3.07 0.82 15.01
CA HIS A 78 -4.46 0.58 14.65
C HIS A 78 -4.60 0.30 13.15
N LEU A 79 -3.99 1.11 12.28
CA LEU A 79 -3.96 0.88 10.84
C LEU A 79 -3.40 -0.49 10.48
N LYS A 80 -2.26 -0.86 11.06
CA LYS A 80 -1.65 -2.17 10.86
C LYS A 80 -2.61 -3.30 11.23
N ARG A 81 -3.27 -3.20 12.39
CA ARG A 81 -4.24 -4.21 12.82
C ARG A 81 -5.47 -4.26 11.91
N PHE A 82 -6.01 -3.10 11.51
CA PHE A 82 -7.14 -3.02 10.58
C PHE A 82 -6.84 -3.72 9.26
N ILE A 83 -5.67 -3.43 8.69
CA ILE A 83 -5.25 -3.98 7.40
C ILE A 83 -5.02 -5.48 7.52
N VAL A 84 -4.38 -5.96 8.59
CA VAL A 84 -4.22 -7.40 8.84
C VAL A 84 -5.57 -8.11 8.91
N LEU A 85 -6.55 -7.55 9.62
CA LEU A 85 -7.90 -8.13 9.70
C LEU A 85 -8.61 -8.14 8.34
N SER A 86 -8.49 -7.05 7.57
CA SER A 86 -9.04 -6.96 6.21
C SER A 86 -8.46 -8.01 5.26
N VAL A 87 -7.16 -8.26 5.38
CA VAL A 87 -6.46 -9.31 4.62
C VAL A 87 -6.94 -10.69 5.03
N ARG A 88 -7.12 -10.95 6.32
CA ARG A 88 -7.63 -12.24 6.82
C ARG A 88 -9.08 -12.51 6.40
N ASP A 89 -9.94 -11.51 6.43
CA ASP A 89 -11.31 -11.61 5.90
C ASP A 89 -11.30 -11.96 4.41
N SER A 90 -10.42 -11.33 3.64
CA SER A 90 -10.32 -11.66 2.21
C SER A 90 -9.87 -13.11 2.00
N PHE A 91 -8.99 -13.65 2.86
CA PHE A 91 -8.57 -15.06 2.78
C PHE A 91 -9.66 -16.04 3.21
N SER A 92 -10.45 -15.72 4.23
CA SER A 92 -11.51 -16.61 4.71
C SER A 92 -12.62 -16.78 3.67
N GLU A 93 -12.85 -15.78 2.81
CA GLU A 93 -13.73 -15.91 1.64
C GLU A 93 -13.26 -16.99 0.65
N PHE A 94 -11.95 -17.10 0.39
CA PHE A 94 -11.39 -18.08 -0.55
C PHE A 94 -11.21 -19.48 0.07
N TYR A 95 -10.91 -19.55 1.37
CA TYR A 95 -10.59 -20.81 2.06
C TYR A 95 -11.38 -20.95 3.38
N PRO A 96 -12.72 -21.09 3.32
CA PRO A 96 -13.56 -21.14 4.52
C PRO A 96 -13.26 -22.34 5.43
N SER A 97 -12.80 -23.46 4.87
CA SER A 97 -12.46 -24.67 5.63
C SER A 97 -11.18 -24.56 6.48
N LEU A 98 -10.41 -23.47 6.32
CA LEU A 98 -9.21 -23.20 7.11
C LEU A 98 -9.50 -22.42 8.40
N GLU A 99 -10.76 -22.03 8.66
CA GLU A 99 -11.17 -21.37 9.91
C GLU A 99 -10.33 -20.11 10.23
N ILE A 100 -9.94 -19.37 9.20
CA ILE A 100 -9.14 -18.13 9.34
C ILE A 100 -10.03 -17.02 9.91
N SER A 101 -9.66 -16.50 11.07
CA SER A 101 -10.40 -15.41 11.73
C SER A 101 -9.92 -14.02 11.29
N GLY A 102 -10.82 -13.23 10.72
CA GLY A 102 -10.61 -11.80 10.46
C GLY A 102 -11.49 -10.93 11.37
N PHE A 103 -12.35 -10.07 10.81
CA PHE A 103 -13.24 -9.21 11.60
C PHE A 103 -14.31 -10.05 12.30
N THR A 104 -14.36 -9.91 13.62
CA THR A 104 -15.35 -10.51 14.52
C THR A 104 -15.79 -9.45 15.52
N SER A 105 -16.94 -9.64 16.18
CA SER A 105 -17.42 -8.73 17.22
C SER A 105 -16.39 -8.50 18.34
N GLU A 106 -15.45 -9.44 18.53
CA GLU A 106 -14.34 -9.36 19.50
C GLU A 106 -13.11 -8.59 18.97
N THR A 107 -12.94 -8.49 17.66
CA THR A 107 -11.82 -7.79 17.01
C THR A 107 -12.20 -6.43 16.44
N GLU A 108 -13.49 -6.09 16.43
CA GLU A 108 -13.99 -4.75 16.13
C GLU A 108 -13.53 -3.74 17.19
N SER A 109 -13.03 -2.61 16.71
CA SER A 109 -12.61 -1.47 17.52
C SER A 109 -13.51 -0.30 17.20
N PRO A 110 -13.95 0.47 18.22
CA PRO A 110 -14.72 1.70 18.00
C PRO A 110 -13.94 2.75 17.18
N HIS A 111 -12.62 2.62 17.09
CA HIS A 111 -11.76 3.53 16.33
C HIS A 111 -11.74 3.26 14.82
N TRP A 112 -12.33 2.15 14.35
CA TRP A 112 -12.31 1.80 12.92
C TRP A 112 -13.09 2.79 12.05
N GLY A 113 -14.20 3.35 12.53
CA GLY A 113 -14.96 4.37 11.80
C GLY A 113 -14.10 5.60 11.49
N ARG A 114 -13.47 6.16 12.53
CA ARG A 114 -12.57 7.31 12.41
C ARG A 114 -11.40 7.04 11.47
N LEU A 115 -10.81 5.84 11.50
CA LEU A 115 -9.72 5.48 10.60
C LEU A 115 -10.18 5.42 9.14
N ARG A 116 -11.37 4.86 8.85
CA ARG A 116 -11.90 4.83 7.48
C ARG A 116 -12.20 6.23 6.93
N GLU A 117 -12.69 7.13 7.78
CA GLU A 117 -12.93 8.53 7.40
C GLU A 117 -11.63 9.28 7.10
N ARG A 118 -10.61 9.06 7.94
CA ARG A 118 -9.31 9.72 7.81
C ARG A 118 -8.49 9.17 6.64
N TYR A 119 -8.43 7.84 6.52
CA TYR A 119 -7.64 7.14 5.50
C TYR A 119 -8.58 6.57 4.44
N THR A 120 -8.98 7.41 3.50
CA THR A 120 -9.98 7.08 2.46
C THR A 120 -9.62 5.82 1.67
N LYS A 121 -8.33 5.56 1.48
CA LYS A 121 -7.80 4.37 0.79
C LYS A 121 -8.05 3.05 1.50
N LEU A 122 -8.42 3.06 2.77
CA LEU A 122 -8.85 1.84 3.47
C LEU A 122 -10.08 1.19 2.80
N ALA A 123 -10.92 1.98 2.12
CA ALA A 123 -12.07 1.47 1.38
C ALA A 123 -11.67 0.65 0.14
N ASP A 124 -10.51 0.94 -0.46
CA ASP A 124 -10.03 0.27 -1.67
C ASP A 124 -9.31 -1.06 -1.36
N ILE A 125 -8.91 -1.28 -0.10
CA ILE A 125 -8.15 -2.45 0.33
C ILE A 125 -8.82 -3.77 -0.07
N PRO A 126 -10.12 -4.01 0.21
CA PRO A 126 -10.75 -5.28 -0.17
C PRO A 126 -10.68 -5.56 -1.68
N GLN A 127 -10.83 -4.54 -2.52
CA GLN A 127 -10.74 -4.70 -3.98
C GLN A 127 -9.32 -4.97 -4.45
N LEU A 128 -8.33 -4.25 -3.88
CA LEU A 128 -6.91 -4.48 -4.14
C LEU A 128 -6.50 -5.90 -3.74
N LEU A 129 -6.96 -6.36 -2.57
CA LEU A 129 -6.68 -7.70 -2.08
C LEU A 129 -7.31 -8.77 -2.96
N ARG A 130 -8.57 -8.61 -3.41
CA ARG A 130 -9.17 -9.55 -4.37
C ARG A 130 -8.39 -9.63 -5.67
N LYS A 131 -7.82 -8.51 -6.14
CA LYS A 131 -6.97 -8.50 -7.33
C LYS A 131 -5.63 -9.22 -7.09
N ASP A 132 -4.99 -8.96 -5.95
CA ASP A 132 -3.68 -9.55 -5.59
C ASP A 132 -3.80 -11.04 -5.25
N LEU A 133 -4.92 -11.48 -4.66
CA LEU A 133 -5.25 -12.88 -4.38
C LEU A 133 -5.73 -13.64 -5.63
N GLY A 134 -6.16 -12.92 -6.66
CA GLY A 134 -6.65 -13.48 -7.92
C GLY A 134 -7.79 -14.48 -7.71
N ASN A 135 -7.65 -15.67 -8.30
CA ASN A 135 -8.65 -16.76 -8.20
C ASN A 135 -8.41 -17.68 -6.99
N GLY A 136 -7.60 -17.25 -6.01
CA GLY A 136 -7.18 -18.10 -4.89
C GLY A 136 -6.16 -19.16 -5.30
N ASN A 137 -5.25 -18.84 -6.23
CA ASN A 137 -4.14 -19.72 -6.57
C ASN A 137 -2.98 -19.52 -5.58
N ILE A 138 -2.36 -20.61 -5.14
CA ILE A 138 -1.28 -20.60 -4.14
C ILE A 138 0.05 -20.85 -4.86
N GLU A 139 0.88 -19.81 -4.91
CA GLU A 139 2.23 -19.87 -5.49
C GLU A 139 3.26 -20.30 -4.46
N ASP A 140 3.08 -21.51 -3.90
CA ASP A 140 4.01 -22.10 -2.94
C ASP A 140 4.50 -23.47 -3.44
N PRO A 141 5.83 -23.66 -3.58
CA PRO A 141 6.38 -24.89 -4.14
C PRO A 141 6.15 -26.10 -3.22
N GLU A 142 6.22 -25.90 -1.90
CA GLU A 142 5.94 -26.97 -0.93
C GLU A 142 4.46 -27.36 -1.00
N PHE A 143 3.56 -26.38 -1.09
CA PHE A 143 2.14 -26.63 -1.27
C PHE A 143 1.83 -27.37 -2.57
N SER A 144 2.40 -26.95 -3.70
CA SER A 144 2.19 -27.60 -5.01
C SER A 144 2.60 -29.08 -4.97
N ASP A 145 3.73 -29.36 -4.34
CA ASP A 145 4.28 -30.69 -4.17
C ASP A 145 3.38 -31.56 -3.26
N LEU A 146 2.95 -31.01 -2.12
CA LEU A 146 2.03 -31.67 -1.20
C LEU A 146 0.64 -31.93 -1.84
N LYS A 147 0.13 -30.96 -2.62
CA LYS A 147 -1.14 -31.09 -3.35
C LYS A 147 -1.09 -32.21 -4.38
N LEU A 148 0.01 -32.32 -5.12
CA LEU A 148 0.21 -33.40 -6.09
C LEU A 148 0.26 -34.77 -5.41
N ALA A 149 1.01 -34.88 -4.30
CA ALA A 149 1.07 -36.08 -3.48
C ALA A 149 -0.32 -36.46 -2.94
N TRP A 150 -1.09 -35.49 -2.43
CA TRP A 150 -2.45 -35.70 -1.96
C TRP A 150 -3.38 -36.22 -3.03
N HIS A 151 -3.35 -35.66 -4.25
CA HIS A 151 -4.18 -36.16 -5.35
C HIS A 151 -3.85 -37.61 -5.71
N THR A 152 -2.58 -37.98 -5.65
CA THR A 152 -2.16 -39.36 -5.92
C THR A 152 -2.62 -40.32 -4.82
N ILE A 153 -2.52 -39.89 -3.56
CA ILE A 153 -3.04 -40.66 -2.41
C ILE A 153 -4.56 -40.80 -2.51
N ARG A 154 -5.29 -39.71 -2.81
CA ARG A 154 -6.74 -39.72 -2.99
C ARG A 154 -7.15 -40.78 -4.01
N ASP A 155 -6.57 -40.73 -5.22
CA ASP A 155 -6.92 -41.64 -6.30
C ASP A 155 -6.62 -43.12 -5.94
N TYR A 156 -5.62 -43.38 -5.08
CA TYR A 156 -5.37 -44.71 -4.52
C TYR A 156 -6.41 -45.13 -3.47
N LEU A 157 -6.73 -44.26 -2.52
CA LEU A 157 -7.68 -44.54 -1.44
C LEU A 157 -9.10 -44.75 -1.96
N THR A 158 -9.49 -44.06 -3.04
CA THR A 158 -10.85 -44.12 -3.60
C THR A 158 -11.03 -45.21 -4.66
N GLN A 159 -10.12 -46.18 -4.76
CA GLN A 159 -10.30 -47.36 -5.62
C GLN A 159 -11.49 -48.21 -5.17
N ASP A 160 -12.01 -49.00 -6.11
CA ASP A 160 -13.05 -50.00 -5.85
C ASP A 160 -12.53 -51.41 -6.18
N PRO A 161 -12.40 -52.32 -5.19
CA PRO A 161 -12.64 -52.08 -3.76
C PRO A 161 -11.54 -51.22 -3.10
N PRO A 162 -11.85 -50.47 -2.02
CA PRO A 162 -10.85 -49.66 -1.32
C PRO A 162 -9.70 -50.51 -0.76
N PRO A 163 -8.46 -50.00 -0.77
CA PRO A 163 -7.31 -50.72 -0.22
C PRO A 163 -7.44 -50.94 1.29
N LEU A 164 -6.84 -52.01 1.82
CA LEU A 164 -6.83 -52.31 3.27
C LEU A 164 -6.07 -51.23 4.06
N PRO A 165 -6.47 -50.89 5.31
CA PRO A 165 -5.85 -49.81 6.10
C PRO A 165 -4.32 -49.94 6.27
N THR A 166 -3.79 -51.15 6.42
CA THR A 166 -2.34 -51.39 6.50
C THR A 166 -1.60 -51.03 5.21
N ARG A 167 -2.23 -51.31 4.05
CA ARG A 167 -1.71 -50.91 2.74
C ARG A 167 -1.88 -49.42 2.47
N GLN A 168 -2.92 -48.79 3.03
CA GLN A 168 -3.11 -47.34 2.98
C GLN A 168 -1.96 -46.63 3.69
N ALA A 169 -1.65 -47.02 4.92
CA ALA A 169 -0.57 -46.43 5.71
C ALA A 169 0.81 -46.59 5.06
N ALA A 170 1.11 -47.78 4.53
CA ALA A 170 2.38 -48.05 3.83
C ALA A 170 2.54 -47.15 2.58
N PHE A 171 1.49 -47.05 1.76
CA PHE A 171 1.51 -46.22 0.56
C PHE A 171 1.66 -44.72 0.87
N ILE A 172 0.98 -44.24 1.91
CA ILE A 172 1.11 -42.84 2.36
C ILE A 172 2.53 -42.57 2.86
N ALA A 173 3.10 -43.47 3.68
CA ALA A 173 4.46 -43.32 4.18
C ALA A 173 5.51 -43.30 3.05
N GLU A 174 5.31 -44.09 2.00
CA GLU A 174 6.17 -44.10 0.82
C GLU A 174 6.10 -42.78 0.04
N ILE A 175 4.90 -42.24 -0.19
CA ILE A 175 4.72 -40.97 -0.91
C ILE A 175 5.22 -39.77 -0.08
N VAL A 176 5.10 -39.82 1.24
CA VAL A 176 5.38 -38.68 2.14
C VAL A 176 6.80 -38.72 2.73
N GLY A 177 7.39 -39.90 2.86
CA GLY A 177 8.57 -40.19 3.68
C GLY A 177 9.93 -40.05 3.00
N ASP A 178 10.02 -40.00 1.66
CA ASP A 178 11.32 -40.00 0.97
C ASP A 178 11.75 -38.58 0.57
N SER A 179 12.39 -37.87 1.50
CA SER A 179 12.93 -36.51 1.32
C SER A 179 14.47 -36.47 1.32
N SER A 180 15.15 -37.59 1.10
CA SER A 180 16.61 -37.63 0.94
C SER A 180 17.00 -37.93 -0.51
N ASP A 181 17.55 -36.90 -1.17
CA ASP A 181 18.42 -36.99 -2.35
C ASP A 181 17.88 -37.71 -3.61
N GLY A 182 16.99 -37.04 -4.35
CA GLY A 182 16.70 -37.45 -5.73
C GLY A 182 15.75 -36.49 -6.46
N GLY A 183 16.29 -35.58 -7.28
CA GLY A 183 15.48 -34.60 -8.00
C GLY A 183 14.94 -35.09 -9.35
N TRP A 184 13.61 -35.06 -9.60
CA TRP A 184 13.00 -35.24 -10.94
C TRP A 184 11.63 -34.55 -11.18
N SER A 185 11.38 -34.17 -12.45
CA SER A 185 10.27 -33.35 -12.99
C SER A 185 9.13 -34.11 -13.68
N VAL A 186 7.96 -33.47 -13.77
CA VAL A 186 6.78 -33.89 -14.55
C VAL A 186 6.54 -32.91 -15.71
N VAL A 187 6.32 -33.44 -16.93
CA VAL A 187 5.75 -32.70 -18.06
C VAL A 187 4.27 -33.07 -18.16
N THR A 188 3.40 -32.13 -17.78
CA THR A 188 1.97 -32.23 -18.09
C THR A 188 1.77 -31.93 -19.58
N ARG A 189 1.13 -32.84 -20.30
CA ARG A 189 0.74 -32.64 -21.70
C ARG A 189 -0.53 -31.78 -21.73
N GLY A 190 -0.37 -30.48 -21.50
CA GLY A 190 -1.44 -29.49 -21.57
C GLY A 190 -0.83 -28.10 -21.76
N LYS A 191 -1.30 -27.33 -22.74
CA LYS A 191 -0.84 -25.97 -23.00
C LYS A 191 -1.21 -25.07 -21.81
N GLY A 192 -0.27 -24.86 -20.89
CA GLY A 192 -0.41 -23.92 -19.79
C GLY A 192 0.73 -24.11 -18.79
N THR A 193 1.67 -23.15 -18.79
CA THR A 193 2.70 -22.91 -17.76
C THR A 193 3.40 -24.14 -17.15
N LYS A 194 4.57 -24.44 -17.71
CA LYS A 194 5.53 -25.43 -17.21
C LYS A 194 5.99 -25.05 -15.80
N HIS A 195 5.40 -25.63 -14.77
CA HIS A 195 5.99 -25.68 -13.44
C HIS A 195 6.88 -26.93 -13.35
N THR A 196 8.20 -26.74 -13.47
CA THR A 196 9.18 -27.81 -13.24
C THR A 196 9.49 -27.90 -11.75
N SER A 197 8.61 -28.50 -10.93
CA SER A 197 9.03 -28.98 -9.61
C SER A 197 9.77 -30.30 -9.82
N ASN A 198 11.10 -30.20 -9.77
CA ASN A 198 12.05 -31.22 -10.19
C ASN A 198 12.36 -32.17 -9.02
N ARG A 199 11.38 -32.61 -8.21
CA ARG A 199 11.68 -33.21 -6.89
C ARG A 199 10.99 -34.50 -6.43
N ILE A 200 10.01 -35.13 -7.11
CA ILE A 200 9.15 -36.10 -6.38
C ILE A 200 8.98 -37.51 -6.99
N TRP A 201 9.24 -37.74 -8.28
CA TRP A 201 8.58 -38.88 -8.96
C TRP A 201 9.44 -39.99 -9.59
N GLN A 202 10.73 -40.16 -9.26
CA GLN A 202 11.51 -41.31 -9.77
C GLN A 202 11.65 -42.52 -8.83
N GLY A 203 11.64 -42.36 -7.51
CA GLY A 203 11.76 -43.49 -6.55
C GLY A 203 10.55 -44.42 -6.54
N VAL A 204 9.35 -43.84 -6.64
CA VAL A 204 8.08 -44.57 -6.56
C VAL A 204 7.94 -45.60 -7.71
N LYS A 205 8.55 -45.36 -8.87
CA LYS A 205 8.42 -46.26 -10.05
C LYS A 205 9.16 -47.60 -9.90
N SER A 206 10.19 -47.66 -9.05
CA SER A 206 11.01 -48.86 -8.85
C SER A 206 10.47 -49.81 -7.76
N PHE A 207 9.60 -49.33 -6.88
CA PHE A 207 9.00 -50.13 -5.80
C PHE A 207 7.49 -50.37 -6.00
N MET A 208 6.82 -49.56 -6.83
CA MET A 208 5.42 -49.78 -7.23
C MET A 208 5.18 -51.01 -8.11
N SER A 209 6.21 -51.65 -8.64
CA SER A 209 6.07 -52.98 -9.25
C SER A 209 5.78 -54.06 -8.21
N ASP A 210 6.24 -53.85 -6.96
CA ASP A 210 6.32 -54.90 -5.95
C ASP A 210 5.13 -54.86 -4.97
N PHE A 211 4.46 -53.70 -4.85
CA PHE A 211 3.23 -53.54 -4.07
C PHE A 211 1.96 -53.77 -4.92
N VAL A 212 1.84 -54.99 -5.47
CA VAL A 212 0.62 -55.61 -6.04
C VAL A 212 -0.27 -54.67 -6.87
N GLY A 213 0.07 -54.50 -8.15
CA GLY A 213 -0.91 -54.20 -9.22
C GLY A 213 -1.38 -52.75 -9.35
N TYR A 214 -1.07 -51.84 -8.42
CA TYR A 214 -1.35 -50.41 -8.60
C TYR A 214 -0.11 -49.64 -9.03
N GLN A 215 -0.05 -49.32 -10.32
CA GLN A 215 0.90 -48.34 -10.84
C GLN A 215 0.32 -46.95 -10.54
N ALA A 216 0.86 -46.21 -9.58
CA ALA A 216 0.39 -44.84 -9.34
C ALA A 216 0.58 -44.04 -10.62
N LYS A 217 -0.56 -43.64 -11.18
CA LYS A 217 -0.63 -42.78 -12.34
C LYS A 217 -0.72 -41.35 -11.84
N PRO A 218 -0.17 -40.37 -12.58
CA PRO A 218 -0.46 -38.98 -12.30
C PRO A 218 -1.98 -38.79 -12.28
N PRO A 219 -2.51 -38.01 -11.31
CA PRO A 219 -3.94 -37.85 -11.13
C PRO A 219 -4.61 -37.36 -12.41
N ALA A 220 -5.75 -37.95 -12.76
CA ALA A 220 -6.44 -37.66 -14.02
C ALA A 220 -6.93 -36.21 -14.12
N SER A 221 -7.24 -35.60 -12.97
CA SER A 221 -7.62 -34.19 -12.85
C SER A 221 -7.18 -33.64 -11.49
N LEU A 222 -6.46 -32.52 -11.52
CA LEU A 222 -6.13 -31.73 -10.34
C LEU A 222 -7.32 -30.81 -10.02
N LEU A 223 -7.69 -30.73 -8.73
CA LEU A 223 -8.69 -29.77 -8.29
C LEU A 223 -8.11 -28.35 -8.35
N SER A 224 -8.97 -27.34 -8.43
CA SER A 224 -8.56 -25.96 -8.14
C SER A 224 -8.04 -25.86 -6.70
N ASP A 225 -7.25 -24.84 -6.36
CA ASP A 225 -6.76 -24.68 -4.98
C ASP A 225 -7.90 -24.53 -3.95
N PRO A 226 -8.95 -23.72 -4.20
CA PRO A 226 -10.10 -23.65 -3.29
C PRO A 226 -10.84 -24.99 -3.14
N ASP A 227 -11.07 -25.71 -4.24
CA ASP A 227 -11.76 -27.01 -4.19
C ASP A 227 -10.89 -28.05 -3.47
N PHE A 228 -9.57 -28.05 -3.73
CA PHE A 228 -8.63 -28.93 -3.05
C PHE A 228 -8.67 -28.71 -1.53
N VAL A 229 -8.59 -27.45 -1.09
CA VAL A 229 -8.63 -27.10 0.34
C VAL A 229 -9.97 -27.47 0.99
N ARG A 230 -11.08 -27.44 0.23
CA ARG A 230 -12.39 -27.90 0.71
C ARG A 230 -12.44 -29.42 0.93
N GLU A 231 -11.75 -30.20 0.09
CA GLU A 231 -11.76 -31.67 0.14
C GLU A 231 -10.77 -32.29 1.15
N LEU A 232 -9.86 -31.49 1.74
CA LEU A 232 -8.85 -31.97 2.69
C LEU A 232 -9.46 -32.70 3.89
N ARG A 233 -10.36 -32.04 4.63
CA ARG A 233 -11.00 -32.62 5.83
C ARG A 233 -11.96 -33.78 5.47
N PRO A 234 -12.86 -33.67 4.48
CA PRO A 234 -13.74 -34.77 4.08
C PRO A 234 -13.00 -36.06 3.72
N LEU A 235 -11.85 -35.97 3.04
CA LEU A 235 -11.07 -37.16 2.70
C LEU A 235 -10.42 -37.78 3.95
N ALA A 236 -9.92 -36.96 4.87
CA ALA A 236 -9.35 -37.43 6.14
C ALA A 236 -10.40 -38.08 7.05
N ASP A 237 -11.63 -37.56 7.07
CA ASP A 237 -12.75 -38.15 7.81
C ASP A 237 -13.13 -39.52 7.24
N ARG A 238 -13.07 -39.68 5.91
CA ARG A 238 -13.36 -40.95 5.24
C ARG A 238 -12.23 -41.98 5.37
N PHE A 239 -10.98 -41.53 5.36
CA PHE A 239 -9.79 -42.38 5.43
C PHE A 239 -8.81 -41.86 6.51
N PRO A 240 -9.00 -42.25 7.80
CA PRO A 240 -8.22 -41.70 8.91
C PRO A 240 -6.69 -41.87 8.79
N THR A 241 -6.21 -42.79 7.95
CA THR A 241 -4.77 -42.99 7.69
C THR A 241 -4.10 -41.78 7.03
N ILE A 242 -4.86 -40.90 6.35
CA ILE A 242 -4.32 -39.69 5.70
C ILE A 242 -4.33 -38.45 6.61
N SER A 243 -4.88 -38.54 7.82
CA SER A 243 -5.09 -37.36 8.68
C SER A 243 -3.79 -36.63 9.02
N SER A 244 -2.71 -37.36 9.34
CA SER A 244 -1.40 -36.74 9.63
C SER A 244 -0.82 -35.97 8.43
N PHE A 245 -1.02 -36.49 7.22
CA PHE A 245 -0.60 -35.84 5.99
C PHE A 245 -1.49 -34.62 5.66
N THR A 246 -2.79 -34.74 5.93
CA THR A 246 -3.75 -33.63 5.80
C THR A 246 -3.41 -32.48 6.73
N GLU A 247 -3.07 -32.76 8.00
CA GLU A 247 -2.60 -31.75 8.94
C GLU A 247 -1.29 -31.08 8.51
N ARG A 248 -0.37 -31.83 7.89
CA ARG A 248 0.85 -31.26 7.30
C ARG A 248 0.52 -30.26 6.18
N ILE A 249 -0.45 -30.57 5.32
CA ILE A 249 -0.92 -29.66 4.25
C ILE A 249 -1.56 -28.41 4.87
N ILE A 250 -2.45 -28.58 5.85
CA ILE A 250 -3.11 -27.47 6.55
C ILE A 250 -2.07 -26.55 7.23
N SER A 251 -1.06 -27.13 7.87
CA SER A 251 0.04 -26.36 8.48
C SER A 251 0.85 -25.58 7.45
N CYS A 252 1.17 -26.20 6.30
CA CYS A 252 1.84 -25.53 5.18
C CYS A 252 1.01 -24.34 4.66
N LEU A 253 -0.30 -24.56 4.46
CA LEU A 253 -1.26 -23.53 4.07
C LEU A 253 -1.28 -22.37 5.07
N HIS A 254 -1.42 -22.64 6.36
CA HIS A 254 -1.39 -21.61 7.39
C HIS A 254 -0.10 -20.79 7.37
N LYS A 255 1.05 -21.44 7.19
CA LYS A 255 2.34 -20.76 7.11
C LYS A 255 2.43 -19.85 5.88
N HIS A 256 1.99 -20.35 4.72
CA HIS A 256 1.95 -19.58 3.48
C HIS A 256 1.03 -18.36 3.63
N LEU A 257 -0.21 -18.58 4.05
CA LEU A 257 -1.20 -17.51 4.21
C LEU A 257 -0.78 -16.47 5.25
N ASN A 258 -0.14 -16.89 6.35
CA ASN A 258 0.43 -15.94 7.32
C ASN A 258 1.55 -15.08 6.72
N THR A 259 2.37 -15.66 5.84
CA THR A 259 3.46 -14.93 5.17
C THR A 259 2.90 -13.94 4.15
N LEU A 260 1.95 -14.40 3.34
CA LEU A 260 1.25 -13.57 2.36
C LEU A 260 0.48 -12.45 3.06
N CYS A 261 -0.19 -12.74 4.18
CA CYS A 261 -0.86 -11.76 5.03
C CYS A 261 0.09 -10.66 5.50
N LYS A 262 1.25 -11.03 6.04
CA LYS A 262 2.28 -10.05 6.47
C LYS A 262 2.79 -9.19 5.31
N ASN A 263 2.94 -9.78 4.12
CA ASN A 263 3.42 -9.06 2.94
C ASN A 263 2.38 -8.08 2.40
N LEU A 264 1.14 -8.54 2.20
CA LEU A 264 0.03 -7.71 1.75
C LEU A 264 -0.31 -6.61 2.75
N ALA A 265 -0.30 -6.93 4.05
CA ALA A 265 -0.57 -5.95 5.09
C ALA A 265 0.50 -4.86 5.12
N ARG A 266 1.79 -5.23 5.04
CA ARG A 266 2.90 -4.28 4.96
C ARG A 266 2.84 -3.41 3.70
N GLY A 267 2.57 -4.02 2.54
CA GLY A 267 2.44 -3.29 1.27
C GLY A 267 1.28 -2.32 1.28
N SER A 268 0.11 -2.74 1.79
CA SER A 268 -1.09 -1.91 1.88
C SER A 268 -0.92 -0.79 2.91
N LEU A 269 -0.34 -1.10 4.08
CA LEU A 269 -0.06 -0.10 5.11
C LEU A 269 0.83 1.02 4.57
N LYS A 270 1.92 0.65 3.90
CA LYS A 270 2.84 1.60 3.28
C LYS A 270 2.12 2.52 2.30
N LYS A 271 1.32 1.97 1.38
CA LYS A 271 0.57 2.75 0.39
C LYS A 271 -0.43 3.71 1.05
N VAL A 272 -1.19 3.24 2.04
CA VAL A 272 -2.18 4.06 2.76
C VAL A 272 -1.51 5.22 3.48
N VAL A 273 -0.39 4.97 4.13
CA VAL A 273 0.36 6.00 4.86
C VAL A 273 0.98 7.01 3.88
N GLU A 274 1.70 6.56 2.85
CA GLU A 274 2.35 7.44 1.87
C GLU A 274 1.34 8.34 1.14
N GLU A 275 0.16 7.82 0.83
CA GLU A 275 -0.87 8.61 0.16
C GLU A 275 -1.50 9.65 1.09
N GLU A 276 -1.74 9.30 2.36
CA GLU A 276 -2.27 10.26 3.34
C GLU A 276 -1.23 11.32 3.71
N GLU A 277 0.04 10.95 3.87
CA GLU A 277 1.15 11.89 4.05
C GLU A 277 1.19 12.89 2.90
N LYS A 278 1.18 12.40 1.65
CA LYS A 278 1.18 13.25 0.47
C LYS A 278 -0.03 14.19 0.43
N ARG A 279 -1.24 13.68 0.71
CA ARG A 279 -2.47 14.48 0.73
C ARG A 279 -2.39 15.61 1.75
N LEU A 280 -1.87 15.32 2.95
CA LEU A 280 -1.74 16.30 4.02
C LEU A 280 -0.62 17.32 3.72
N GLU A 281 0.51 16.89 3.16
CA GLU A 281 1.58 17.79 2.70
C GLU A 281 1.08 18.75 1.62
N ASP A 282 0.29 18.26 0.66
CA ASP A 282 -0.33 19.08 -0.39
C ASP A 282 -1.28 20.13 0.20
N LEU A 283 -2.08 19.76 1.21
CA LEU A 283 -2.97 20.68 1.93
C LEU A 283 -2.21 21.75 2.71
N ILE A 284 -1.17 21.35 3.47
CA ILE A 284 -0.31 22.26 4.21
C ILE A 284 0.38 23.24 3.24
N GLY A 285 0.88 22.74 2.11
CA GLY A 285 1.50 23.55 1.06
C GLY A 285 0.53 24.51 0.38
N LEU A 286 -0.74 24.10 0.19
CA LEU A 286 -1.79 24.97 -0.35
C LEU A 286 -2.16 26.08 0.64
N GLN A 287 -2.33 25.75 1.91
CA GLN A 287 -2.61 26.73 2.97
C GLN A 287 -1.47 27.77 3.09
N ARG A 288 -0.20 27.32 3.06
CA ARG A 288 0.96 28.21 3.08
C ARG A 288 0.96 29.18 1.89
N ARG A 289 0.60 28.69 0.69
CA ARG A 289 0.51 29.52 -0.53
C ARG A 289 -0.62 30.54 -0.45
N SER A 290 -1.80 30.15 0.03
CA SER A 290 -2.93 31.08 0.24
C SER A 290 -2.53 32.19 1.19
N ARG A 291 -1.95 31.81 2.32
CA ARG A 291 -1.49 32.74 3.35
C ARG A 291 -0.43 33.72 2.81
N TYR A 292 0.54 33.24 2.03
CA TYR A 292 1.51 34.11 1.36
C TYR A 292 0.85 35.13 0.43
N GLN A 293 -0.16 34.71 -0.35
CA GLN A 293 -0.87 35.61 -1.26
C GLN A 293 -1.63 36.70 -0.49
N GLU A 294 -2.36 36.32 0.56
CA GLU A 294 -3.09 37.25 1.43
C GLU A 294 -2.15 38.25 2.13
N GLU A 295 -1.08 37.76 2.74
CA GLU A 295 -0.08 38.57 3.44
C GLU A 295 0.66 39.51 2.48
N SER A 296 1.05 39.02 1.30
CA SER A 296 1.71 39.84 0.28
C SER A 296 0.79 40.93 -0.27
N GLN A 297 -0.49 40.63 -0.51
CA GLN A 297 -1.47 41.64 -0.94
C GLN A 297 -1.63 42.72 0.14
N ALA A 298 -1.79 42.33 1.41
CA ALA A 298 -1.91 43.26 2.52
C ALA A 298 -0.65 44.12 2.69
N ALA A 299 0.54 43.53 2.61
CA ALA A 299 1.81 44.26 2.73
C ALA A 299 2.03 45.22 1.56
N ASN A 300 1.66 44.84 0.34
CA ASN A 300 1.72 45.72 -0.83
C ASN A 300 0.77 46.91 -0.70
N GLN A 301 -0.44 46.69 -0.19
CA GLN A 301 -1.40 47.77 0.04
C GLN A 301 -0.86 48.77 1.07
N THR A 302 -0.32 48.28 2.19
CA THR A 302 0.33 49.14 3.20
C THR A 302 1.48 49.95 2.60
N LEU A 303 2.33 49.32 1.78
CA LEU A 303 3.43 50.00 1.10
C LEU A 303 2.93 51.11 0.16
N LEU A 304 1.85 50.87 -0.58
CA LEU A 304 1.25 51.89 -1.46
C LEU A 304 0.71 53.07 -0.67
N ASP A 305 0.03 52.81 0.44
CA ASP A 305 -0.55 53.86 1.28
C ASP A 305 0.57 54.70 1.94
N ASP A 306 1.61 54.05 2.49
CA ASP A 306 2.79 54.74 3.04
C ASP A 306 3.48 55.63 1.98
N LEU A 307 3.59 55.14 0.74
CA LEU A 307 4.18 55.91 -0.35
C LEU A 307 3.29 57.10 -0.76
N ARG A 308 1.96 56.92 -0.78
CA ARG A 308 1.01 58.00 -1.08
C ARG A 308 1.06 59.12 -0.05
N ASP A 309 1.19 58.77 1.24
CA ASP A 309 1.28 59.74 2.33
C ASP A 309 2.58 60.55 2.29
N LEU A 310 3.68 59.95 1.84
CA LEU A 310 4.99 60.62 1.72
C LEU A 310 5.15 61.42 0.43
N MET A 311 4.37 61.10 -0.61
CA MET A 311 4.45 61.79 -1.90
C MET A 311 3.63 63.09 -1.88
N PRO A 312 4.06 64.13 -2.61
CA PRO A 312 3.30 65.37 -2.71
C PRO A 312 1.91 65.10 -3.29
N SER A 313 0.87 65.24 -2.47
CA SER A 313 -0.51 65.27 -2.95
C SER A 313 -0.73 66.59 -3.69
N LYS A 314 -1.57 66.57 -4.74
CA LYS A 314 -2.01 67.82 -5.37
C LYS A 314 -2.73 68.64 -4.30
N SER A 315 -2.05 69.65 -3.75
CA SER A 315 -2.70 70.83 -3.22
C SER A 315 -3.57 71.38 -4.34
N SER A 316 -4.89 71.24 -4.16
CA SER A 316 -5.89 71.86 -5.04
C SER A 316 -5.77 73.38 -4.93
#